data_AF-A0A849R0Q0-F1
#
_entry.id   AF-A0A849R0Q0-F1
#
_cell.length_a   1.000
_cell.length_b   1.000
_cell.length_c   1.000
_cell.angle_alpha   90.00
_cell.angle_beta   90.00
_cell.angle_gamma   90.00
#
_symmetry.space_group_name_H-M   'P 1'
#
loop_
_entity.id
_entity.type
_entity.pdbx_description
1 polymer ?
#
loop_
_entity_poly.entity_id
_entity_poly.type
_entity_poly.pdbx_seq_one_letter_code
_entity_poly.pdbx_strand_id
1 'polypeptide(L)'
;MAKKFTRKGHKTRSAGRFGVRYGRKNRKLVADIEERMRQGYKCPRCGIIAIRRTDTGIWNCKKCDYTFAGGTYVPKTSVGLVAARSVKKATEPDMVFEEMEEITPGTIEAEETGEEVETKVDTVSEVATDGEAEVEMDTQVDTTDTDITDDTL
;
A
#
# COMPACT_ATOMS: atom_id res chain seq x y z
N MET A 1 18.66 -13.01 4.46
CA MET A 1 19.91 -12.30 4.80
C MET A 1 19.74 -10.83 4.44
N ALA A 2 19.61 -9.95 5.44
CA ALA A 2 19.58 -8.52 5.19
C ALA A 2 20.92 -8.09 4.58
N LYS A 3 20.91 -7.42 3.43
CA LYS A 3 22.13 -7.00 2.75
C LYS A 3 22.75 -5.89 3.61
N LYS A 4 23.77 -6.23 4.41
CA LYS A 4 24.47 -5.28 5.28
C LYS A 4 25.06 -4.17 4.41
N PHE A 5 24.44 -3.00 4.44
CA PHE A 5 25.07 -1.80 3.88
C PHE A 5 26.28 -1.48 4.75
N THR A 6 27.44 -1.27 4.13
CA THR A 6 28.62 -0.80 4.85
C THR A 6 28.28 0.54 5.51
N ARG A 7 28.97 0.88 6.60
CA ARG A 7 28.71 2.11 7.38
C ARG A 7 28.69 3.37 6.51
N LYS A 8 29.44 3.39 5.40
CA LYS A 8 29.51 4.47 4.40
C LYS A 8 28.31 4.52 3.44
N GLY A 9 27.65 3.39 3.20
CA GLY A 9 26.49 3.24 2.31
C GLY A 9 25.14 3.22 3.02
N HIS A 10 25.09 3.21 4.36
CA HIS A 10 23.83 3.08 5.11
C HIS A 10 22.79 4.17 4.75
N LYS A 11 23.23 5.42 4.61
CA LYS A 11 22.34 6.56 4.29
C LYS A 11 21.90 6.59 2.82
N THR A 12 22.68 6.01 1.91
CA THR A 12 22.44 6.07 0.46
C THR A 12 21.99 4.73 -0.13
N ARG A 13 22.01 3.65 0.66
CA ARG A 13 21.65 2.27 0.27
C ARG A 13 22.24 1.90 -1.09
N SER A 14 21.43 1.38 -2.02
CA SER A 14 21.86 1.01 -3.36
C SER A 14 22.21 2.19 -4.28
N ALA A 15 21.76 3.41 -3.95
CA ALA A 15 22.06 4.62 -4.70
C ALA A 15 23.48 5.17 -4.43
N GLY A 16 24.25 4.53 -3.55
CA GLY A 16 25.67 4.84 -3.35
C GLY A 16 26.52 4.74 -4.62
N ARG A 17 26.09 3.93 -5.60
CA ARG A 17 26.76 3.81 -6.91
C ARG A 17 26.83 5.11 -7.71
N PHE A 18 25.94 6.06 -7.42
CA PHE A 18 25.89 7.33 -8.13
C PHE A 18 26.93 8.36 -7.63
N GLY A 19 27.65 8.04 -6.53
CA GLY A 19 28.62 8.94 -5.94
C GLY A 19 27.97 10.22 -5.41
N VAL A 20 28.61 11.36 -5.64
CA VAL A 20 28.16 12.69 -5.21
C VAL A 20 27.10 13.33 -6.12
N ARG A 21 26.84 12.73 -7.30
CA ARG A 21 25.98 13.32 -8.34
C ARG A 21 24.48 13.21 -7.99
N TYR A 22 23.66 14.06 -8.63
CA TYR A 22 22.18 14.05 -8.64
C TYR A 22 21.45 14.50 -7.35
N GLY A 23 22.17 14.87 -6.30
CA GLY A 23 21.57 15.40 -5.07
C GLY A 23 20.93 14.33 -4.16
N ARG A 24 20.39 14.74 -3.01
CA ARG A 24 19.85 13.81 -1.99
C ARG A 24 18.51 13.18 -2.40
N LYS A 25 17.56 14.00 -2.89
CA LYS A 25 16.17 13.59 -3.18
C LYS A 25 16.12 12.46 -4.22
N ASN A 26 16.75 12.66 -5.37
CA ASN A 26 16.78 11.67 -6.45
C ASN A 26 17.41 10.35 -6.00
N ARG A 27 18.54 10.40 -5.28
CA ARG A 27 19.21 9.19 -4.76
C ARG A 27 18.34 8.44 -3.76
N LYS A 28 17.60 9.14 -2.90
CA LYS A 28 16.66 8.52 -1.95
C LYS A 28 15.53 7.80 -2.69
N LEU A 29 14.88 8.48 -3.64
CA LEU A 29 13.78 7.90 -4.42
C LEU A 29 14.23 6.65 -5.19
N VAL A 30 15.38 6.69 -5.84
CA VAL A 30 15.91 5.53 -6.58
C VAL A 30 16.25 4.39 -5.63
N ALA A 31 16.85 4.68 -4.47
CA ALA A 31 17.12 3.66 -3.47
C ALA A 31 15.83 2.96 -2.98
N ASP A 32 14.79 3.74 -2.67
CA ASP A 32 13.51 3.21 -2.19
C ASP A 32 12.77 2.40 -3.29
N ILE A 33 12.88 2.82 -4.55
CA ILE A 33 12.32 2.08 -5.70
C ILE A 33 13.06 0.74 -5.88
N GLU A 34 14.39 0.75 -5.85
CA GLU A 34 15.18 -0.46 -6.06
C GLU A 34 15.09 -1.46 -4.90
N GLU A 35 14.91 -0.97 -3.68
CA GLU A 35 14.72 -1.81 -2.51
C GLU A 35 13.40 -2.59 -2.63
N ARG A 36 12.31 -1.91 -2.98
CA ARG A 36 11.03 -2.56 -3.29
C ARG A 36 11.19 -3.55 -4.44
N MET A 37 11.80 -3.14 -5.54
CA MET A 37 11.99 -4.00 -6.72
C MET A 37 12.77 -5.28 -6.43
N ARG A 38 13.78 -5.22 -5.54
CA ARG A 38 14.62 -6.38 -5.17
C ARG A 38 14.07 -7.17 -4.00
N GLN A 39 13.00 -6.71 -3.35
CA GLN A 39 12.33 -7.43 -2.29
C GLN A 39 11.75 -8.75 -2.81
N GLY A 40 11.74 -9.78 -1.97
CA GLY A 40 11.06 -11.03 -2.31
C GLY A 40 9.55 -10.87 -2.23
N TYR A 41 8.84 -11.27 -3.27
CA TYR A 41 7.38 -11.28 -3.32
C TYR A 41 6.80 -12.70 -3.38
N LYS A 42 5.60 -12.88 -2.81
CA LYS A 42 4.84 -14.14 -2.84
C LYS A 42 4.28 -14.42 -4.23
N CYS A 43 4.59 -15.61 -4.76
CA CYS A 43 4.06 -16.07 -6.04
C CYS A 43 2.53 -16.31 -5.97
N PRO A 44 1.75 -15.85 -6.95
CA PRO A 44 0.30 -16.13 -7.00
C PRO A 44 -0.02 -17.62 -7.26
N ARG A 45 0.91 -18.37 -7.87
CA ARG A 45 0.71 -19.80 -8.18
C ARG A 45 1.17 -20.71 -7.03
N CYS A 46 2.41 -20.58 -6.56
CA CYS A 46 2.99 -21.48 -5.56
C CYS A 46 3.04 -20.92 -4.13
N GLY A 47 2.65 -19.66 -3.91
CA GLY A 47 2.65 -19.01 -2.59
C GLY A 47 4.03 -18.66 -2.01
N ILE A 48 5.11 -19.18 -2.59
CA ILE A 48 6.46 -19.01 -2.06
C ILE A 48 7.05 -17.65 -2.44
N ILE A 49 7.87 -17.08 -1.55
CA ILE A 49 8.60 -15.82 -1.75
C ILE A 49 9.83 -16.07 -2.65
N ALA A 50 9.59 -16.17 -3.96
CA ALA A 50 10.63 -16.50 -4.94
C ALA A 50 10.53 -15.72 -6.26
N ILE A 51 9.65 -14.71 -6.32
CA ILE A 51 9.53 -13.85 -7.50
C ILE A 51 10.77 -12.95 -7.63
N ARG A 52 11.27 -12.82 -8.86
CA ARG A 52 12.21 -11.76 -9.26
C ARG A 52 11.72 -11.06 -10.53
N ARG A 53 12.15 -9.82 -10.71
CA ARG A 53 11.91 -9.06 -11.94
C ARG A 53 12.85 -9.56 -13.04
N THR A 54 12.31 -9.83 -14.22
CA THR A 54 13.11 -10.16 -15.41
C THR A 54 13.28 -8.92 -16.28
N ASP A 55 12.17 -8.27 -16.64
CA ASP A 55 12.14 -7.08 -17.52
C ASP A 55 11.24 -5.97 -16.95
N THR A 56 11.05 -4.89 -17.69
CA THR A 56 10.04 -3.85 -17.40
C THR A 56 8.64 -4.42 -17.37
N GLY A 57 8.05 -4.52 -16.18
CA GLY A 57 6.68 -5.02 -15.98
C GLY A 57 6.54 -6.54 -16.03
N ILE A 58 7.61 -7.29 -16.30
CA ILE A 58 7.60 -8.76 -16.38
C ILE A 58 8.29 -9.35 -15.15
N TRP A 59 7.58 -10.24 -14.47
CA TRP A 59 8.03 -10.91 -13.25
C TRP A 59 8.03 -12.42 -13.45
N ASN A 60 9.08 -13.09 -12.98
CA ASN A 60 9.24 -14.55 -13.07
C ASN A 60 9.44 -15.14 -11.67
N CYS A 61 8.78 -16.27 -11.40
CA CYS A 61 9.00 -17.05 -10.19
C CYS A 61 10.09 -18.11 -10.41
N LYS A 62 11.15 -18.07 -9.61
CA LYS A 62 12.26 -19.03 -9.71
C LYS A 62 11.95 -20.48 -9.37
N LYS A 63 10.79 -20.75 -8.75
CA LYS A 63 10.43 -22.09 -8.28
C LYS A 63 9.49 -22.83 -9.23
N CYS A 64 8.55 -22.13 -9.85
CA CYS A 64 7.54 -22.73 -10.72
C CYS A 64 7.53 -22.14 -12.14
N ASP A 65 8.53 -21.31 -12.45
CA ASP A 65 8.74 -20.62 -13.72
C ASP A 65 7.53 -19.84 -14.25
N TYR A 66 6.62 -19.48 -13.36
CA TYR A 66 5.46 -18.67 -13.72
C TYR A 66 5.87 -17.23 -14.03
N THR A 67 5.67 -16.82 -15.27
CA THR A 67 5.84 -15.45 -15.75
C THR A 67 4.51 -14.71 -15.76
N PHE A 68 4.47 -13.51 -15.19
CA PHE A 68 3.26 -12.68 -15.21
C PHE A 68 3.59 -11.20 -15.37
N ALA A 69 2.61 -10.45 -15.87
CA ALA A 69 2.67 -9.00 -15.98
C ALA A 69 2.27 -8.34 -14.66
N GLY A 70 3.01 -7.31 -14.27
CA GLY A 70 2.77 -6.51 -13.07
C GLY A 70 3.24 -5.07 -13.26
N GLY A 71 3.41 -4.34 -12.16
CA GLY A 71 4.01 -3.02 -12.23
C GLY A 71 5.50 -3.06 -12.55
N THR A 72 6.06 -1.93 -12.97
CA THR A 72 7.48 -1.82 -13.35
C THR A 72 8.44 -2.10 -12.18
N TYR A 73 8.10 -1.64 -10.98
CA TYR A 73 8.94 -1.76 -9.78
C TYR A 73 8.34 -2.61 -8.67
N VAL A 74 7.03 -2.90 -8.74
CA VAL A 74 6.30 -3.72 -7.76
C VAL A 74 5.36 -4.64 -8.54
N PRO A 75 5.26 -5.95 -8.21
CA PRO A 75 4.45 -6.89 -8.99
C PRO A 75 2.94 -6.62 -8.92
N LYS A 76 2.45 -6.05 -7.82
CA LYS A 76 1.04 -5.62 -7.67
C LYS A 76 1.00 -4.12 -7.38
N THR A 77 0.32 -3.36 -8.23
CA THR A 77 0.13 -1.91 -8.05
C THR A 77 -1.23 -1.64 -7.42
N SER A 78 -1.39 -0.50 -6.73
CA SER A 78 -2.68 -0.09 -6.15
C SER A 78 -3.76 0.03 -7.23
N VAL A 79 -3.45 0.69 -8.34
CA VAL A 79 -4.36 0.84 -9.48
C VAL A 79 -4.74 -0.51 -10.08
N GLY A 80 -3.77 -1.42 -10.25
CA GLY A 80 -4.04 -2.76 -10.76
C GLY A 80 -4.94 -3.59 -9.84
N LEU A 81 -4.82 -3.41 -8.51
CA LEU A 81 -5.69 -4.05 -7.54
C LEU A 81 -7.12 -3.51 -7.59
N VAL A 82 -7.30 -2.21 -7.81
CA VAL A 82 -8.62 -1.58 -7.94
C VAL A 82 -9.30 -2.07 -9.23
N ALA A 83 -8.59 -2.05 -10.35
CA ALA A 83 -9.11 -2.54 -11.64
C ALA A 83 -9.49 -4.03 -11.57
N ALA A 84 -8.66 -4.85 -10.90
CA ALA A 84 -9.00 -6.26 -10.72
C ALA A 84 -10.27 -6.47 -9.87
N ARG A 85 -10.53 -5.59 -8.90
CA ARG A 85 -11.77 -5.65 -8.10
C ARG A 85 -13.00 -5.23 -8.89
N SER A 86 -12.89 -4.16 -9.69
CA SER A 86 -14.02 -3.70 -10.51
C SER A 86 -14.39 -4.72 -11.59
N VAL A 87 -13.40 -5.35 -12.21
CA VAL A 87 -13.65 -6.43 -13.18
C VAL A 87 -14.34 -7.61 -12.51
N LYS A 88 -13.85 -8.07 -11.35
CA LYS A 88 -14.49 -9.17 -10.61
C LYS A 88 -15.96 -8.88 -10.30
N LYS A 89 -16.24 -7.68 -9.79
CA LYS A 89 -17.62 -7.25 -9.50
C LYS A 89 -18.51 -7.24 -10.74
N ALA A 90 -17.97 -6.87 -11.90
CA ALA A 90 -18.74 -6.85 -13.15
C ALA A 90 -18.94 -8.23 -13.78
N THR A 91 -18.03 -9.18 -13.50
CA THR A 91 -18.06 -10.53 -14.09
C THR A 91 -18.79 -11.56 -13.25
N GLU A 92 -19.03 -11.30 -11.97
CA GLU A 92 -19.97 -12.08 -11.17
C GLU A 92 -21.35 -11.51 -11.50
N PRO A 93 -22.14 -12.14 -12.40
CA PRO A 93 -23.52 -11.74 -12.56
C PRO A 93 -24.18 -11.86 -11.19
N ASP A 94 -24.96 -10.84 -10.80
CA ASP A 94 -25.88 -10.88 -9.68
C ASP A 94 -26.85 -12.07 -9.88
N MET A 95 -26.40 -13.29 -9.57
CA MET A 95 -27.23 -14.46 -9.38
C MET A 95 -27.62 -14.51 -7.90
N VAL A 96 -28.28 -13.44 -7.46
CA VAL A 96 -29.41 -13.57 -6.56
C VAL A 96 -30.64 -13.67 -7.46
N PHE A 97 -30.81 -14.86 -8.03
CA PHE A 97 -32.01 -15.28 -8.73
C PHE A 97 -33.04 -15.66 -7.66
N GLU A 98 -34.15 -14.92 -7.64
CA GLU A 98 -35.52 -15.38 -7.37
C GLU A 98 -35.72 -16.61 -6.47
N GLU A 99 -35.93 -16.39 -5.17
CA GLU A 99 -36.87 -17.20 -4.38
C GLU A 99 -37.93 -16.25 -3.79
N MET A 100 -38.85 -15.75 -4.62
CA MET A 100 -40.15 -15.25 -4.15
C MET A 100 -41.22 -15.16 -5.27
N GLU A 101 -41.47 -16.27 -5.96
CA GLU A 101 -42.84 -16.71 -6.26
C GLU A 101 -42.88 -18.11 -5.64
N GLU A 102 -43.65 -18.47 -4.62
CA GLU A 102 -45.06 -18.17 -4.31
C GLU A 102 -45.24 -18.16 -2.78
N ILE A 103 -45.84 -17.10 -2.22
CA ILE A 103 -46.58 -17.21 -0.95
C ILE A 103 -47.92 -16.52 -1.17
N THR A 104 -48.94 -17.31 -1.49
CA THR A 104 -50.33 -16.90 -1.25
C THR A 104 -50.79 -17.39 0.13
N PRO A 105 -51.69 -16.64 0.78
CA PRO A 105 -51.74 -16.49 2.23
C PRO A 105 -52.57 -17.61 2.90
N GLY A 106 -52.15 -18.00 4.11
CA GLY A 106 -52.87 -18.94 4.96
C GLY A 106 -52.68 -18.61 6.43
N THR A 107 -53.69 -18.01 7.02
CA THR A 107 -53.88 -17.64 8.43
C THR A 107 -53.80 -18.86 9.36
N ILE A 108 -52.93 -18.85 10.38
CA ILE A 108 -53.16 -19.54 11.67
C ILE A 108 -52.60 -18.67 12.80
N GLU A 109 -53.33 -18.70 13.91
CA GLU A 109 -53.41 -17.76 15.01
C GLU A 109 -52.20 -17.68 15.95
N ALA A 110 -52.26 -16.64 16.77
CA ALA A 110 -51.39 -16.23 17.86
C ALA A 110 -50.83 -17.36 18.74
N GLU A 111 -49.62 -17.17 19.28
CA GLU A 111 -49.43 -17.07 20.73
C GLU A 111 -48.25 -16.11 21.03
N GLU A 112 -48.49 -15.22 21.98
CA GLU A 112 -47.53 -14.32 22.61
C GLU A 112 -46.60 -15.12 23.53
N THR A 113 -45.33 -14.76 23.59
CA THR A 113 -44.61 -14.62 24.87
C THR A 113 -43.31 -13.87 24.61
N GLY A 114 -43.21 -12.70 25.23
CA GLY A 114 -42.01 -11.90 25.21
C GLY A 114 -40.90 -12.49 26.07
N GLU A 115 -39.67 -12.23 25.66
CA GLU A 115 -38.56 -12.08 26.58
C GLU A 115 -37.69 -10.93 26.06
N GLU A 116 -37.74 -9.81 26.78
CA GLU A 116 -36.80 -8.70 26.62
C GLU A 116 -35.45 -9.13 27.20
N VAL A 117 -34.37 -9.04 26.40
CA VAL A 117 -33.02 -8.95 26.94
C VAL A 117 -32.26 -7.85 26.21
N GLU A 118 -31.94 -6.81 26.98
CA GLU A 118 -31.17 -5.64 26.63
C GLU A 118 -29.71 -5.95 26.22
N THR A 119 -29.29 -5.24 25.17
CA THR A 119 -27.97 -4.61 24.98
C THR A 119 -26.72 -5.50 24.90
N LYS A 120 -26.10 -5.50 23.72
CA LYS A 120 -24.77 -4.89 23.54
C LYS A 120 -24.48 -4.66 22.07
N VAL A 121 -24.32 -3.38 21.73
CA VAL A 121 -23.77 -2.90 20.49
C VAL A 121 -22.26 -3.03 20.63
N ASP A 122 -21.68 -4.13 20.18
CA ASP A 122 -20.22 -4.23 20.06
C ASP A 122 -19.81 -3.52 18.78
N THR A 123 -19.50 -2.25 18.97
CA THR A 123 -18.62 -1.45 18.15
C THR A 123 -17.36 -2.25 17.83
N VAL A 124 -17.24 -2.74 16.59
CA VAL A 124 -15.95 -3.20 16.08
C VAL A 124 -15.10 -1.97 15.83
N SER A 125 -14.39 -1.61 16.90
CA SER A 125 -13.09 -0.96 16.94
C SER A 125 -12.52 -0.52 15.60
N GLU A 126 -12.43 0.79 15.43
CA GLU A 126 -11.49 1.46 14.55
C GLU A 126 -10.08 0.92 14.83
N VAL A 127 -9.50 0.22 13.86
CA VAL A 127 -8.09 -0.13 13.89
C VAL A 127 -7.32 1.07 13.36
N ALA A 128 -6.82 1.86 14.32
CA ALA A 128 -5.76 2.85 14.26
C ALA A 128 -5.06 3.01 12.91
N THR A 129 -5.29 4.15 12.26
CA THR A 129 -4.32 4.75 11.36
C THR A 129 -3.18 5.29 12.22
N ASP A 130 -2.01 4.66 12.12
CA ASP A 130 -0.79 5.16 12.73
C ASP A 130 -0.53 6.62 12.32
N GLY A 131 -0.24 7.43 13.34
CA GLY A 131 -0.17 8.88 13.32
C GLY A 131 0.61 9.49 12.15
N GLU A 132 -0.05 10.45 11.52
CA GLU A 132 0.61 11.59 10.92
C GLU A 132 1.23 12.39 12.06
N ALA A 133 2.54 12.25 12.25
CA ALA A 133 3.30 13.15 13.11
C ALA A 133 3.27 14.54 12.45
N GLU A 134 2.41 15.40 12.97
CA GLU A 134 2.51 16.84 12.81
C GLU A 134 3.89 17.26 13.36
N VAL A 135 4.78 17.66 12.45
CA VAL A 135 5.96 18.43 12.82
C VAL A 135 5.51 19.87 12.78
N GLU A 136 5.26 20.43 13.97
CA GLU A 136 5.12 21.87 14.16
C GLU A 136 6.34 22.56 13.55
N MET A 137 6.05 23.45 12.61
CA MET A 137 7.03 24.32 11.99
C MET A 137 7.13 25.54 12.88
N ASP A 138 8.06 25.55 13.83
CA ASP A 138 8.49 26.78 14.47
C ASP A 138 9.13 27.67 13.38
N THR A 139 8.32 28.55 12.80
CA THR A 139 8.80 29.66 11.99
C THR A 139 9.42 30.68 12.93
N GLN A 140 10.64 30.42 13.39
CA GLN A 140 11.48 31.45 13.96
C GLN A 140 12.10 32.23 12.79
N VAL A 141 11.48 33.37 12.49
CA VAL A 141 12.04 34.40 11.62
C VAL A 141 13.16 35.08 12.42
N ASP A 142 14.38 34.56 12.32
CA ASP A 142 15.58 35.28 12.77
C ASP A 142 15.82 36.44 11.81
N THR A 143 15.23 37.59 12.13
CA THR A 143 15.64 38.89 11.61
C THR A 143 16.70 39.42 12.56
N THR A 144 17.97 39.12 12.27
CA THR A 144 19.10 39.85 12.84
C THR A 144 20.10 40.16 11.73
N ASP A 145 20.28 41.46 11.54
CA ASP A 145 21.50 42.17 11.17
C ASP A 145 22.33 41.63 9.99
N THR A 146 22.08 42.22 8.83
CA THR A 146 23.18 42.63 7.96
C THR A 146 23.13 44.14 7.79
N ASP A 147 23.97 44.81 8.59
CA ASP A 147 24.39 46.18 8.41
C ASP A 147 24.83 46.42 6.96
N ILE A 148 24.00 47.14 6.20
CA ILE A 148 24.42 47.83 4.99
C ILE A 148 24.93 49.19 5.47
N THR A 149 26.23 49.26 5.75
CA THR A 149 26.95 50.53 5.73
C THR A 149 27.17 50.91 4.27
N ASP A 150 26.37 51.87 3.81
CA ASP A 150 26.63 52.68 2.62
C ASP A 150 27.92 53.47 2.86
N ASP A 151 29.03 53.00 2.29
CA ASP A 151 30.30 53.72 2.30
C ASP A 151 31.11 53.27 1.08
N THR A 152 30.81 53.84 -0.10
CA THR A 152 31.79 54.09 -1.18
C THR A 152 31.19 54.85 -2.37
N LEU A 153 31.82 56.02 -2.62
CA LEU A 153 31.82 56.89 -3.81
C LEU A 153 30.69 57.93 -3.97
#